data_AF-A0A5Y4CYC8-F1
#
_entry.id   AF-A0A5Y4CYC8-F1
#
_cell.length_a   1.000
_cell.length_b   1.000
_cell.length_c   1.000
_cell.angle_alpha   90.00
_cell.angle_beta   90.00
_cell.angle_gamma   90.00
#
_symmetry.space_group_name_H-M   'P 1'
#
loop_
_entity.id
_entity.type
_entity.pdbx_description
1 polymer ?
#
loop_
_entity_poly.entity_id
_entity_poly.type
_entity_poly.pdbx_seq_one_letter_code
_entity_poly.pdbx_strand_id
1 'polypeptide(L)'
;MKNSINFILQGKGGVGKSFATAILAQYFIDENHMDNIVVGDTDPVNTTTVKVKRLNADLIQITENSKVIQSKFDPMFESMLTNSQNTFVIDNGASTFLPLIQYFNDNCVMDMFEDVEQDVYIHTVIVGGQALADTLQGFEELKELVKGSKVKLIVWINEFQGIPALENIPLIETKFIEKNKDVIAGVVVIQDRKSDAFASDI
;
A
#
# COMPACT_ATOMS: atom_id res chain seq x y z
N MET A 1 10.75 -1.46 -16.89
CA MET A 1 10.57 -0.64 -15.68
C MET A 1 11.76 -0.86 -14.75
N LYS A 2 12.08 0.09 -13.86
CA LYS A 2 13.08 -0.14 -12.79
C LYS A 2 12.42 -0.95 -11.67
N ASN A 3 13.18 -1.80 -10.97
CA ASN A 3 12.65 -2.53 -9.82
C ASN A 3 12.29 -1.57 -8.68
N SER A 4 11.26 -1.91 -7.92
CA SER A 4 10.77 -1.07 -6.81
C SER A 4 10.38 -1.88 -5.58
N ILE A 5 10.32 -1.20 -4.43
CA ILE A 5 9.78 -1.74 -3.19
C ILE A 5 8.45 -1.06 -2.92
N ASN A 6 7.37 -1.84 -2.82
CA ASN A 6 6.01 -1.33 -2.72
C ASN A 6 5.32 -1.91 -1.48
N PHE A 7 4.91 -1.05 -0.55
CA PHE A 7 4.11 -1.43 0.61
C PHE A 7 2.67 -0.94 0.46
N ILE A 8 1.68 -1.77 0.76
CA ILE A 8 0.26 -1.37 0.77
C ILE A 8 -0.19 -1.22 2.22
N LEU A 9 -0.27 0.01 2.71
CA LEU A 9 -0.46 0.34 4.13
C LEU A 9 -1.73 1.16 4.37
N GLN A 10 -2.57 0.69 5.29
CA GLN A 10 -3.73 1.43 5.82
C GLN A 10 -4.24 0.76 7.10
N GLY A 11 -4.40 1.52 8.18
CA GLY A 11 -4.91 1.02 9.47
C GLY A 11 -6.38 0.61 9.42
N LYS A 12 -7.15 1.12 8.45
CA LYS A 12 -8.54 0.70 8.23
C LYS A 12 -8.63 -0.63 7.48
N GLY A 13 -9.33 -1.61 8.05
CA GLY A 13 -9.68 -2.88 7.40
C GLY A 13 -10.80 -2.74 6.38
N GLY A 14 -10.84 -3.62 5.39
CA GLY A 14 -11.94 -3.69 4.41
C GLY A 14 -11.96 -2.60 3.33
N VAL A 15 -10.90 -1.79 3.22
CA VAL A 15 -10.81 -0.66 2.27
C VAL A 15 -10.33 -1.05 0.87
N GLY A 16 -9.90 -2.30 0.66
CA GLY A 16 -9.40 -2.79 -0.63
C GLY A 16 -7.88 -2.87 -0.77
N LYS A 17 -7.13 -2.97 0.34
CA LYS A 17 -5.66 -3.16 0.31
C LYS A 17 -5.22 -4.36 -0.53
N SER A 18 -5.69 -5.57 -0.19
CA SER A 18 -5.34 -6.79 -0.92
C SER A 18 -5.78 -6.75 -2.40
N PHE A 19 -6.83 -6.00 -2.73
CA PHE A 19 -7.20 -5.74 -4.12
C PHE A 19 -6.14 -4.86 -4.81
N ALA A 20 -5.74 -3.75 -4.19
CA ALA A 20 -4.67 -2.90 -4.71
C ALA A 20 -3.35 -3.68 -4.86
N THR A 21 -2.99 -4.52 -3.89
CA THR A 21 -1.84 -5.44 -3.96
C THR A 21 -1.93 -6.36 -5.16
N ALA A 22 -3.08 -7.02 -5.34
CA ALA A 22 -3.27 -7.96 -6.45
C ALA A 22 -3.21 -7.27 -7.82
N ILE A 23 -3.81 -6.08 -7.96
CA ILE A 23 -3.74 -5.29 -9.20
C ILE A 23 -2.31 -4.84 -9.48
N LEU A 24 -1.60 -4.33 -8.46
CA LEU A 24 -0.22 -3.87 -8.62
C LEU A 24 0.72 -5.02 -9.01
N ALA A 25 0.63 -6.15 -8.33
CA ALA A 25 1.43 -7.33 -8.64
C ALA A 25 1.13 -7.84 -10.06
N GLN A 26 -0.14 -7.96 -10.45
CA GLN A 26 -0.51 -8.35 -11.82
C GLN A 26 -0.04 -7.35 -12.86
N TYR A 27 -0.09 -6.04 -12.59
CA TYR A 27 0.46 -5.04 -13.50
C TYR A 27 1.96 -5.24 -13.74
N PHE A 28 2.74 -5.55 -12.70
CA PHE A 28 4.16 -5.87 -12.88
C PHE A 28 4.36 -7.18 -13.66
N ILE A 29 3.58 -8.23 -13.38
CA ILE A 29 3.71 -9.54 -14.06
C ILE A 29 3.28 -9.44 -15.52
N ASP A 30 2.07 -8.95 -15.75
CA ASP A 30 1.35 -9.14 -17.01
C ASP A 30 1.63 -8.01 -18.00
N GLU A 31 1.65 -6.75 -17.54
CA GLU A 31 1.87 -5.58 -18.40
C GLU A 31 3.36 -5.23 -18.54
N ASN A 32 4.13 -5.37 -17.46
CA ASN A 32 5.57 -5.08 -17.49
C ASN A 32 6.46 -6.31 -17.72
N HIS A 33 5.88 -7.51 -17.80
CA HIS A 33 6.58 -8.76 -18.05
C HIS A 33 7.76 -8.99 -17.10
N MET A 34 7.56 -8.70 -15.81
CA MET A 34 8.60 -8.86 -14.79
C MET A 34 8.54 -10.27 -14.18
N ASP A 35 9.65 -11.01 -14.27
CA ASP A 35 9.77 -12.38 -13.74
C ASP A 35 10.32 -12.43 -12.31
N ASN A 36 10.72 -11.28 -11.76
CA ASN A 36 11.46 -11.10 -10.51
C ASN A 36 10.62 -10.40 -9.43
N ILE A 37 9.34 -10.75 -9.34
CA ILE A 37 8.42 -10.14 -8.38
C ILE A 37 8.32 -11.03 -7.13
N VAL A 38 8.44 -10.41 -5.97
CA VAL A 38 8.22 -11.03 -4.67
C VAL A 38 6.99 -10.40 -4.04
N VAL A 39 5.94 -11.19 -3.83
CA VAL A 39 4.71 -10.74 -3.18
C VAL A 39 4.66 -11.28 -1.76
N GLY A 40 4.48 -10.40 -0.78
CA GLY A 40 4.36 -10.76 0.62
C GLY A 40 2.98 -10.41 1.18
N ASP A 41 2.44 -11.28 2.03
CA ASP A 41 1.25 -11.01 2.83
C ASP A 41 1.65 -11.06 4.31
N THR A 42 1.51 -9.94 5.01
CA THR A 42 1.84 -9.88 6.44
C THR A 42 0.61 -9.99 7.34
N ASP A 43 -0.61 -10.20 6.81
CA ASP A 43 -1.82 -10.31 7.63
C ASP A 43 -1.88 -11.70 8.31
N PRO A 44 -1.79 -11.79 9.64
CA PRO A 44 -1.77 -13.07 10.34
C PRO A 44 -3.16 -13.74 10.42
N VAL A 45 -4.23 -13.04 10.06
CA VAL A 45 -5.62 -13.50 10.20
C VAL A 45 -6.28 -13.67 8.84
N ASN A 46 -6.18 -12.66 7.97
CA ASN A 46 -6.89 -12.59 6.70
C ASN A 46 -5.91 -12.54 5.52
N THR A 47 -5.26 -13.68 5.24
CA THR A 47 -4.27 -13.89 4.17
C THR A 47 -4.89 -13.84 2.76
N THR A 48 -5.48 -12.70 2.42
CA THR A 48 -6.27 -12.55 1.20
C THR A 48 -5.38 -12.58 -0.03
N THR A 49 -4.17 -12.03 0.05
CA THR A 49 -3.22 -11.98 -1.06
C THR A 49 -2.67 -13.38 -1.35
N VAL A 50 -2.34 -14.17 -0.32
CA VAL A 50 -1.92 -15.60 -0.48
C VAL A 50 -2.98 -16.44 -1.19
N LYS A 51 -4.27 -16.13 -1.00
CA LYS A 51 -5.36 -16.88 -1.65
C LYS A 51 -5.41 -16.65 -3.17
N VAL A 52 -4.80 -15.58 -3.69
CA VAL A 52 -4.68 -15.34 -5.13
C VAL A 52 -3.50 -16.15 -5.67
N LYS A 53 -3.73 -17.43 -5.99
CA LYS A 53 -2.70 -18.40 -6.37
C LYS A 53 -1.70 -17.92 -7.45
N ARG A 54 -2.16 -17.13 -8.42
CA ARG A 54 -1.31 -16.60 -9.50
C ARG A 54 -0.20 -15.68 -8.98
N LEU A 55 -0.39 -15.02 -7.85
CA LEU A 55 0.60 -14.11 -7.28
C LEU A 55 1.75 -14.84 -6.59
N ASN A 56 1.58 -16.14 -6.27
CA ASN A 56 2.54 -16.93 -5.53
C ASN A 56 3.08 -16.21 -4.28
N ALA A 57 2.19 -15.56 -3.53
CA ALA A 57 2.57 -14.72 -2.42
C ALA A 57 3.00 -15.53 -1.19
N ASP A 58 4.07 -15.07 -0.54
CA ASP A 58 4.58 -15.63 0.70
C ASP A 58 3.86 -15.06 1.90
N LEU A 59 3.45 -15.93 2.83
CA LEU A 59 2.95 -15.51 4.14
C LEU A 59 4.12 -15.13 5.04
N ILE A 60 4.25 -13.85 5.36
CA ILE A 60 5.29 -13.33 6.25
C ILE A 60 4.76 -13.38 7.68
N GLN A 61 5.22 -14.39 8.43
CA GLN A 61 4.73 -14.63 9.79
C GLN A 61 5.30 -13.61 10.78
N ILE A 62 4.59 -12.51 11.00
CA ILE A 62 5.01 -11.41 11.91
C ILE A 62 4.42 -11.51 13.32
N THR A 63 3.71 -12.60 13.64
CA THR A 63 3.11 -12.82 14.96
C THR A 63 3.72 -14.00 15.71
N GLU A 64 3.68 -13.92 17.03
CA GLU A 64 3.94 -15.01 17.96
C GLU A 64 2.93 -14.93 19.12
N ASN A 65 2.29 -16.05 19.47
CA ASN A 65 1.25 -16.09 20.51
C ASN A 65 0.17 -15.00 20.34
N SER A 66 -0.27 -14.79 19.09
CA SER A 66 -1.25 -13.77 18.68
C SER A 66 -0.84 -12.32 18.95
N LYS A 67 0.45 -12.06 19.19
CA LYS A 67 1.03 -10.71 19.30
C LYS A 67 1.95 -10.45 18.13
N VAL A 68 1.91 -9.25 17.57
CA VAL A 68 2.88 -8.81 16.55
C VAL A 68 4.24 -8.64 17.21
N ILE A 69 5.27 -9.23 16.61
CA ILE A 69 6.65 -9.18 17.10
C ILE A 69 7.46 -8.38 16.09
N GLN A 70 7.96 -7.21 16.50
CA GLN A 70 8.66 -6.27 15.61
C GLN A 70 9.89 -6.90 14.94
N SER A 71 10.71 -7.67 15.65
CA SER A 71 11.89 -8.33 15.06
C SER A 71 11.56 -9.35 13.97
N LYS A 72 10.29 -9.78 13.84
CA LYS A 72 9.88 -10.65 12.74
C LYS A 72 9.72 -9.91 11.41
N PHE A 73 9.82 -8.58 11.42
CA PHE A 73 9.93 -7.79 10.20
C PHE A 73 11.36 -7.81 9.63
N ASP A 74 12.39 -8.04 10.44
CA ASP A 74 13.80 -7.95 10.03
C ASP A 74 14.12 -8.77 8.78
N PRO A 75 13.74 -10.07 8.66
CA PRO A 75 14.08 -10.86 7.49
C PRO A 75 13.44 -10.33 6.19
N MET A 76 12.24 -9.74 6.29
CA MET A 76 11.57 -9.13 5.14
C MET A 76 12.35 -7.91 4.66
N PHE A 77 12.79 -7.05 5.58
CA PHE A 77 13.57 -5.86 5.26
C PHE A 77 14.97 -6.20 4.76
N GLU A 78 15.68 -7.12 5.41
CA GLU A 78 16.98 -7.60 4.95
C GLU A 78 16.90 -8.14 3.52
N SER A 79 15.84 -8.89 3.19
CA SER A 79 15.60 -9.37 1.83
C SER A 79 15.47 -8.23 0.82
N MET A 80 14.72 -7.17 1.15
CA MET A 80 14.57 -6.00 0.29
C MET A 80 15.88 -5.22 0.10
N LEU A 81 16.64 -5.03 1.17
CA LEU A 81 17.91 -4.28 1.13
C LEU A 81 19.00 -5.02 0.36
N THR A 82 18.95 -6.36 0.33
CA THR A 82 20.00 -7.19 -0.28
C THR A 82 19.68 -7.70 -1.68
N ASN A 83 18.43 -7.62 -2.12
CA ASN A 83 17.97 -8.15 -3.42
C ASN A 83 17.40 -7.05 -4.32
N SER A 84 18.22 -6.06 -4.66
CA SER A 84 17.82 -4.92 -5.50
C SER A 84 17.35 -5.30 -6.92
N GLN A 85 17.69 -6.52 -7.35
CA GLN A 85 17.22 -7.12 -8.58
C GLN A 85 15.75 -7.56 -8.53
N ASN A 86 15.05 -7.52 -7.40
CA ASN A 86 13.64 -7.95 -7.28
C ASN A 86 12.70 -6.77 -7.12
N THR A 87 11.46 -6.90 -7.60
CA THR A 87 10.37 -5.96 -7.24
C THR A 87 9.53 -6.55 -6.12
N PHE A 88 9.34 -5.78 -5.05
CA PHE A 88 8.61 -6.24 -3.87
C PHE A 88 7.22 -5.60 -3.82
N VAL A 89 6.21 -6.40 -3.51
CA VAL A 89 4.83 -5.93 -3.28
C VAL A 89 4.30 -6.56 -1.99
N ILE A 90 4.15 -5.75 -0.95
CA ILE A 90 3.81 -6.22 0.40
C ILE A 90 2.42 -5.75 0.80
N ASP A 91 1.50 -6.71 0.96
CA ASP A 91 0.18 -6.48 1.56
C ASP A 91 0.29 -6.49 3.08
N ASN A 92 -0.02 -5.36 3.71
CA ASN A 92 -0.02 -5.26 5.16
C ASN A 92 -1.44 -5.39 5.72
N GLY A 93 -1.59 -6.26 6.72
CA GLY A 93 -2.81 -6.38 7.50
C GLY A 93 -3.17 -5.07 8.22
N ALA A 94 -4.47 -4.78 8.34
CA ALA A 94 -4.92 -3.56 9.03
C ALA A 94 -4.46 -3.50 10.49
N SER A 95 -4.50 -4.64 11.19
CA SER A 95 -4.06 -4.78 12.58
C SER A 95 -2.54 -4.66 12.76
N THR A 96 -1.79 -4.78 11.67
CA THR A 96 -0.32 -4.76 11.66
C THR A 96 0.25 -3.44 11.15
N PHE A 97 -0.62 -2.47 10.83
CA PHE A 97 -0.25 -1.14 10.36
C PHE A 97 0.57 -0.37 11.42
N LEU A 98 -0.01 -0.06 12.58
CA LEU A 98 0.70 0.69 13.63
C LEU A 98 1.99 -0.03 14.11
N PRO A 99 2.01 -1.35 14.32
CA PRO A 99 3.26 -2.06 14.61
C PRO A 99 4.34 -1.88 13.55
N LEU A 100 3.98 -1.85 12.26
CA LEU A 100 4.93 -1.64 11.17
C LEU A 100 5.42 -0.19 11.11
N ILE A 101 4.55 0.80 11.31
CA ILE A 101 4.96 2.21 11.41
C ILE A 101 5.92 2.41 12.59
N GLN A 102 5.61 1.82 13.74
CA GLN A 102 6.49 1.87 14.91
C GLN A 102 7.85 1.22 14.59
N TYR A 103 7.85 0.06 13.94
CA TYR A 103 9.09 -0.59 13.49
C TYR A 103 9.91 0.30 12.55
N PHE A 104 9.26 0.98 11.59
CA PHE A 104 9.94 1.90 10.67
C PHE A 104 10.64 3.04 11.41
N ASN A 105 9.98 3.62 12.40
CA ASN A 105 10.53 4.70 13.20
C ASN A 105 11.66 4.21 14.11
N ASP A 106 11.45 3.11 14.83
CA ASP A 106 12.42 2.57 15.80
C ASP A 106 13.73 2.14 15.14
N ASN A 107 13.68 1.72 13.88
CA ASN A 107 14.84 1.23 13.13
C ASN A 107 15.34 2.20 12.05
N CYS A 108 14.84 3.44 12.01
CA CYS A 108 15.19 4.43 11.00
C CYS A 108 15.13 3.90 9.56
N VAL A 109 14.09 3.12 9.24
CA VAL A 109 14.01 2.40 7.95
C VAL A 109 13.95 3.35 6.75
N MET A 110 13.39 4.55 6.93
CA MET A 110 13.37 5.56 5.87
C MET A 110 14.80 5.99 5.47
N ASP A 111 15.70 6.12 6.45
CA ASP A 111 17.12 6.46 6.20
C ASP A 111 17.82 5.31 5.48
N MET A 112 17.56 4.06 5.91
CA MET A 112 18.11 2.88 5.24
C MET A 112 17.66 2.78 3.78
N PHE A 113 16.43 3.20 3.50
CA PHE A 113 15.96 3.23 2.13
C PHE A 113 16.74 4.22 1.29
N GLU A 114 17.27 5.34 1.80
CA GLU A 114 18.06 6.29 0.99
C GLU A 114 19.19 5.61 0.20
N ASP A 115 19.83 4.61 0.81
CA ASP A 115 20.96 3.89 0.24
C ASP A 115 20.58 2.81 -0.79
N VAL A 116 19.31 2.40 -0.89
CA VAL A 116 18.91 1.40 -1.90
C VAL A 116 18.77 2.01 -3.29
N GLU A 117 19.19 1.31 -4.34
CA GLU A 117 19.03 1.85 -5.70
C GLU A 117 17.57 1.92 -6.13
N GLN A 118 16.70 1.05 -5.60
CA GLN A 118 15.30 0.95 -5.99
C GLN A 118 14.48 2.17 -5.57
N ASP A 119 13.44 2.45 -6.34
CA ASP A 119 12.43 3.40 -5.92
C ASP A 119 11.52 2.74 -4.87
N VAL A 120 11.14 3.48 -3.83
CA VAL A 120 10.36 2.96 -2.71
C VAL A 120 9.03 3.70 -2.63
N TYR A 121 7.94 2.94 -2.66
CA TYR A 121 6.58 3.46 -2.63
C TYR A 121 5.78 2.88 -1.47
N ILE A 122 5.08 3.76 -0.76
CA ILE A 122 4.00 3.36 0.15
C ILE A 122 2.67 3.70 -0.51
N HIS A 123 1.93 2.68 -0.87
CA HIS A 123 0.57 2.78 -1.35
C HIS A 123 -0.39 2.85 -0.17
N THR A 124 -1.31 3.80 -0.19
CA THR A 124 -2.40 3.87 0.79
C THR A 124 -3.74 4.03 0.11
N VAL A 125 -4.79 3.49 0.73
CA VAL A 125 -6.14 3.52 0.18
C VAL A 125 -7.00 4.49 0.97
N ILE A 126 -7.69 5.38 0.25
CA ILE A 126 -8.69 6.30 0.79
C ILE A 126 -10.04 5.94 0.20
N VAL A 127 -11.03 5.76 1.07
CA VAL A 127 -12.41 5.40 0.72
C VAL A 127 -13.38 6.47 1.20
N GLY A 128 -14.56 6.54 0.60
CA GLY A 128 -15.63 7.41 1.05
C GLY A 128 -16.39 6.85 2.25
N GLY A 129 -17.52 7.49 2.56
CA GLY A 129 -18.44 7.04 3.60
C GLY A 129 -17.85 7.11 5.01
N GLN A 130 -18.26 6.16 5.87
CA GLN A 130 -17.90 6.16 7.29
C GLN A 130 -16.40 5.94 7.56
N ALA A 131 -15.66 5.37 6.60
CA ALA A 131 -14.24 5.07 6.72
C ALA A 131 -13.33 6.21 6.23
N LEU A 132 -13.90 7.29 5.69
CA LEU A 132 -13.13 8.41 5.14
C LEU A 132 -12.18 9.03 6.19
N ALA A 133 -12.70 9.37 7.37
CA ALA A 133 -11.89 9.98 8.42
C ALA A 133 -10.72 9.09 8.86
N ASP A 134 -10.99 7.79 9.07
CA ASP A 134 -9.96 6.80 9.43
C ASP A 134 -8.86 6.71 8.36
N THR A 135 -9.25 6.66 7.08
CA THR A 135 -8.28 6.53 5.98
C THR A 135 -7.49 7.81 5.71
N LEU A 136 -8.08 8.98 5.89
CA LEU A 136 -7.37 10.26 5.84
C LEU A 136 -6.38 10.38 6.99
N GLN A 137 -6.74 9.94 8.20
CA GLN A 137 -5.80 9.89 9.32
C GLN A 137 -4.63 8.95 9.01
N GLY A 138 -4.90 7.76 8.47
CA GLY A 138 -3.83 6.84 8.05
C GLY A 138 -2.92 7.43 6.98
N PHE A 139 -3.46 8.23 6.05
CA PHE A 139 -2.64 8.99 5.09
C PHE A 139 -1.75 10.03 5.79
N GLU A 140 -2.28 10.77 6.77
CA GLU A 140 -1.50 11.77 7.51
C GLU A 140 -0.35 11.14 8.30
N GLU A 141 -0.56 9.98 8.93
CA GLU A 141 0.48 9.21 9.61
C GLU A 141 1.59 8.78 8.63
N LEU A 142 1.21 8.30 7.44
CA LEU A 142 2.16 7.92 6.39
C LEU A 142 2.90 9.12 5.78
N LYS A 143 2.22 10.26 5.64
CA LYS A 143 2.84 11.50 5.17
C LYS A 143 3.96 11.93 6.11
N GLU A 144 3.71 11.97 7.41
CA GLU A 144 4.73 12.36 8.38
C GLU A 144 5.88 11.34 8.42
N LEU A 145 5.59 10.04 8.26
CA LEU A 145 6.63 9.00 8.17
C LEU A 145 7.61 9.23 7.01
N VAL A 146 7.11 9.53 5.81
CA VAL A 146 7.97 9.61 4.60
C VAL A 146 8.56 11.01 4.37
N LYS A 147 8.15 12.00 5.16
CA LYS A 147 8.52 13.40 4.96
C LYS A 147 10.03 13.59 5.05
N GLY A 148 10.59 14.20 4.01
CA GLY A 148 12.03 14.45 3.92
C GLY A 148 12.86 13.24 3.45
N SER A 149 12.25 12.08 3.26
CA SER A 149 12.88 10.92 2.63
C SER A 149 12.58 10.85 1.13
N LYS A 150 13.27 9.96 0.43
CA LYS A 150 12.99 9.62 -0.97
C LYS A 150 11.76 8.74 -1.15
N VAL A 151 11.26 8.10 -0.09
CA VAL A 151 10.06 7.27 -0.14
C VAL A 151 8.87 8.15 -0.55
N LYS A 152 8.06 7.68 -1.50
CA LYS A 152 6.88 8.42 -1.97
C LYS A 152 5.58 7.68 -1.75
N LEU A 153 4.51 8.44 -1.59
CA LEU A 153 3.17 7.91 -1.45
C LEU A 153 2.51 7.73 -2.81
N ILE A 154 1.77 6.63 -2.97
CA ILE A 154 0.81 6.43 -4.06
C ILE A 154 -0.58 6.30 -3.43
N VAL A 155 -1.47 7.22 -3.77
CA VAL A 155 -2.80 7.27 -3.16
C VAL A 155 -3.81 6.57 -4.05
N TRP A 156 -4.43 5.51 -3.55
CA TRP A 156 -5.54 4.83 -4.19
C TRP A 156 -6.87 5.43 -3.70
N ILE A 157 -7.57 6.13 -4.58
CA ILE A 157 -8.92 6.64 -4.35
C ILE A 157 -9.89 5.51 -4.73
N ASN A 158 -10.51 4.89 -3.73
CA ASN A 158 -11.40 3.76 -3.93
C ASN A 158 -12.85 4.14 -3.64
N GLU A 159 -13.67 4.20 -4.69
CA GLU A 159 -15.07 4.61 -4.61
C GLU A 159 -16.02 3.50 -4.13
N PHE A 160 -15.50 2.30 -3.82
CA PHE A 160 -16.32 1.15 -3.40
C PHE A 160 -17.26 1.43 -2.21
N GLN A 161 -16.87 2.32 -1.29
CA GLN A 161 -17.68 2.74 -0.14
C GLN A 161 -18.24 4.17 -0.31
N GLY A 162 -18.38 4.62 -1.55
CA GLY A 162 -18.72 5.97 -1.95
C GLY A 162 -17.50 6.78 -2.39
N ILE A 163 -17.75 7.85 -3.15
CA ILE A 163 -16.73 8.78 -3.62
C ILE A 163 -16.12 9.50 -2.40
N PRO A 164 -14.79 9.39 -2.15
CA PRO A 164 -14.13 10.17 -1.12
C PRO A 164 -14.30 11.66 -1.39
N ALA A 165 -14.81 12.43 -0.42
CA ALA A 165 -15.12 13.85 -0.61
C ALA A 165 -14.88 14.66 0.67
N LEU A 166 -14.35 15.88 0.53
CA LEU A 166 -14.23 16.86 1.61
C LEU A 166 -15.25 17.97 1.36
N GLU A 167 -16.08 18.27 2.37
CA GLU A 167 -17.12 19.31 2.24
C GLU A 167 -18.01 19.13 0.99
N ASN A 168 -18.31 17.88 0.63
CA ASN A 168 -19.05 17.44 -0.56
C ASN A 168 -18.34 17.63 -1.92
N ILE A 169 -17.06 18.00 -1.93
CA ILE A 169 -16.24 18.08 -3.15
C ILE A 169 -15.42 16.79 -3.25
N PRO A 170 -15.46 16.04 -4.37
CA PRO A 170 -14.63 14.86 -4.57
C PRO A 170 -13.17 15.14 -4.26
N LEU A 171 -12.51 14.26 -3.50
CA LEU A 171 -11.17 14.50 -2.97
C LEU A 171 -10.15 14.85 -4.06
N ILE A 172 -10.26 14.21 -5.23
CA ILE A 172 -9.40 14.45 -6.39
C ILE A 172 -9.59 15.84 -7.03
N GLU A 173 -10.76 16.46 -6.86
CA GLU A 173 -11.07 17.81 -7.33
C GLU A 173 -10.67 18.88 -6.30
N THR A 174 -10.35 18.48 -5.07
CA THR A 174 -9.83 19.39 -4.05
C THR A 174 -8.33 19.65 -4.24
N LYS A 175 -7.78 20.57 -3.44
CA LYS A 175 -6.33 20.79 -3.35
C LYS A 175 -5.57 19.71 -2.57
N PHE A 176 -6.19 18.58 -2.24
CA PHE A 176 -5.56 17.51 -1.46
C PHE A 176 -4.24 17.04 -2.10
N ILE A 177 -4.25 16.74 -3.40
CA ILE A 177 -3.05 16.29 -4.11
C ILE A 177 -2.03 17.43 -4.21
N GLU A 178 -2.46 18.63 -4.58
CA GLU A 178 -1.59 19.81 -4.71
C GLU A 178 -0.85 20.14 -3.41
N LYS A 179 -1.54 20.05 -2.26
CA LYS A 179 -0.97 20.32 -0.93
C LYS A 179 0.05 19.29 -0.47
N ASN A 180 0.03 18.09 -1.04
CA ASN A 180 0.89 16.95 -0.65
C ASN A 180 1.79 16.48 -1.81
N LYS A 181 2.00 17.32 -2.83
CA LYS A 181 2.76 16.96 -4.06
C LYS A 181 4.24 16.66 -3.83
N ASP A 182 4.77 17.05 -2.67
CA ASP A 182 6.14 16.79 -2.24
C ASP A 182 6.34 15.33 -1.79
N VAL A 183 5.27 14.71 -1.27
CA VAL A 183 5.29 13.32 -0.81
C VAL A 183 4.53 12.37 -1.74
N ILE A 184 3.51 12.83 -2.47
CA ILE A 184 2.72 12.00 -3.39
C ILE A 184 3.41 11.90 -4.75
N ALA A 185 3.78 10.68 -5.17
CA ALA A 185 4.28 10.40 -6.52
C ALA A 185 3.15 10.15 -7.53
N GLY A 186 1.98 9.68 -7.09
CA GLY A 186 0.89 9.37 -8.00
C GLY A 186 -0.43 9.06 -7.30
N VAL A 187 -1.50 9.04 -8.10
CA VAL A 187 -2.86 8.73 -7.67
C VAL A 187 -3.46 7.70 -8.61
N VAL A 188 -4.11 6.69 -8.04
CA VAL A 188 -4.85 5.67 -8.78
C VAL A 188 -6.32 5.75 -8.36
N VAL A 189 -7.23 5.84 -9.33
CA VAL A 189 -8.67 5.94 -9.05
C VAL A 189 -9.35 4.61 -9.42
N ILE A 190 -9.96 3.98 -8.44
CA ILE A 190 -10.86 2.83 -8.62
C ILE A 190 -12.29 3.39 -8.60
N GLN A 191 -12.83 3.60 -9.80
CA GLN A 191 -14.18 4.14 -9.98
C GLN A 191 -15.24 3.09 -9.66
N ASP A 192 -16.30 3.47 -8.94
CA ASP A 192 -17.47 2.60 -8.74
C ASP A 192 -18.40 2.74 -9.95
N ARG A 193 -18.30 1.77 -10.86
CA ARG A 193 -19.06 1.76 -12.13
C ARG A 193 -20.50 1.26 -11.98
N LYS A 194 -21.07 1.25 -10.78
CA LYS A 194 -22.47 0.81 -10.53
C LYS A 194 -23.57 1.74 -11.04
N SER A 195 -23.26 2.73 -11.90
CA SER A 195 -24.32 3.48 -12.58
C SER A 195 -24.90 2.63 -13.73
N ASP A 196 -26.22 2.70 -13.92
CA ASP A 196 -26.92 2.02 -15.02
C ASP A 196 -26.32 2.34 -16.41
N ALA A 197 -25.55 3.43 -16.53
CA ALA A 197 -24.89 3.86 -17.76
C ALA A 197 -23.69 3.00 -18.18
N PHE A 198 -23.04 2.26 -17.26
CA PHE A 198 -21.94 1.36 -17.62
C PHE A 198 -22.43 -0.04 -18.05
N ALA A 199 -23.66 -0.40 -17.70
CA ALA A 199 -24.25 -1.68 -18.06
C ALA A 199 -24.64 -1.79 -19.55
N SER A 200 -24.64 -0.67 -20.28
CA SER A 200 -24.97 -0.60 -21.70
C SER A 200 -23.76 -0.61 -22.65
N ASP A 201 -22.53 -0.52 -22.14
CA ASP A 201 -21.31 -0.35 -22.95
C ASP A 201 -20.29 -1.51 -22.79
N ILE A 202 -20.77 -2.75 -22.64
CA ILE A 202 -19.97 -3.98 -22.84
C ILE A 202 -20.66 -4.91 -23.84
#